data_AF-S8DL27-F1
#
_entry.id   AF-S8DL27-F1
#
_cell.length_a   1.000
_cell.length_b   1.000
_cell.length_c   1.000
_cell.angle_alpha   90.00
_cell.angle_beta   90.00
_cell.angle_gamma   90.00
#
_symmetry.space_group_name_H-M   'P 1'
#
loop_
_entity.id
_entity.type
_entity.pdbx_description
1 polymer ?
#
loop_
_entity_poly.entity_id
_entity_poly.type
_entity_poly.pdbx_seq_one_letter_code
_entity_poly.pdbx_strand_id
1 'polypeptide(L)'
;SHWDEGVLEIVGGSRDEGRRIWGWLGDVDISGGRRRIGIVSRYLVERYGFDPETIVTPFTSDYLSTYLSLCPTPSDIVLSFGPMDALLAPATNYIPTRLYTLFPHPAQDAGERRRYVLMLSSRNADVPRALVRDMYTKSWSAFDRLVAIVPPGGSIGLDDKLFSFWLLQGDSYPFSHVKGIFRFETGVKVNEFRDLRANPRCLLESQVLSFRIRWSRMLSTGVLGPNAGRGRAANASPSPVTQQKRSPTGSANYAGLPFDPYDYTPLPARILSTGAAANFPSISNLVGDIFNAPVLVPTTQIDGAQVVPHRNAPPQGFPARAALGGAYVARWVWGKEKGTPAGTGRGGFEEEVRRLLAKRWGASGGALMRTSINAPGASSKAPSAAGSGASTPYGHGVRSALGATILVEEDEDEQEEIVGLQGGGVFGAGSMFNEGELGRLRTVTGSTAGTAMSGSTLDGPSTAFTTPDLGGTTPTGETAPDPVAQSTPTALVPVTAMPTSDAELQLGLAKVAEPDVDAFMSYAAIVPEYCRLEGLLIKSLV
;
A
#
# COMPACT_ATOMS: atom_id res chain seq x y z
N SER A 1 20.44 -8.24 18.54
CA SER A 1 19.56 -9.04 17.66
C SER A 1 20.41 -10.18 17.17
N HIS A 2 19.91 -11.40 17.13
CA HIS A 2 20.60 -12.55 16.56
C HIS A 2 19.55 -13.44 15.88
N TRP A 3 19.99 -14.31 14.98
CA TRP A 3 19.12 -15.36 14.47
C TRP A 3 18.70 -16.28 15.61
N ASP A 4 17.44 -16.71 15.61
CA ASP A 4 16.94 -17.65 16.61
C ASP A 4 17.42 -19.07 16.24
N GLU A 5 18.29 -19.65 17.07
CA GLU A 5 18.89 -20.95 16.82
C GLU A 5 17.85 -22.08 16.69
N GLY A 6 16.78 -22.03 17.49
CA GLY A 6 15.72 -23.02 17.46
C GLY A 6 14.92 -22.95 16.17
N VAL A 7 14.61 -21.74 15.69
CA VAL A 7 13.96 -21.55 14.38
C VAL A 7 14.86 -22.03 13.25
N LEU A 8 16.15 -21.73 13.28
CA LEU A 8 17.11 -22.19 12.26
C LEU A 8 17.22 -23.71 12.24
N GLU A 9 17.23 -24.37 13.40
CA GLU A 9 17.22 -25.83 13.51
C GLU A 9 15.94 -26.44 12.94
N ILE A 10 14.78 -25.86 13.23
CA ILE A 10 13.50 -26.31 12.67
C ILE A 10 13.49 -26.19 11.14
N VAL A 11 13.95 -25.05 10.60
CA VAL A 11 13.98 -24.82 9.14
C VAL A 11 15.01 -25.73 8.46
N GLY A 12 16.16 -25.95 9.07
CA GLY A 12 17.20 -26.83 8.55
C GLY A 12 16.92 -28.33 8.76
N GLY A 13 15.96 -28.69 9.61
CA GLY A 13 15.67 -30.08 9.98
C GLY A 13 16.71 -30.74 10.89
N SER A 14 17.79 -30.03 11.25
CA SER A 14 18.80 -30.45 12.23
C SER A 14 19.64 -29.26 12.70
N ARG A 15 20.28 -29.40 13.88
CA ARG A 15 21.18 -28.37 14.43
C ARG A 15 22.37 -28.03 13.51
N ASP A 16 22.92 -29.02 12.82
CA ASP A 16 24.06 -28.81 11.93
C ASP A 16 23.67 -28.11 10.64
N GLU A 17 22.48 -28.40 10.10
CA GLU A 17 21.92 -27.63 8.99
C GLU A 17 21.57 -26.20 9.41
N GLY A 18 20.99 -26.01 10.59
CA GLY A 18 20.70 -24.68 11.13
C GLY A 18 21.94 -23.78 11.21
N ARG A 19 23.09 -24.35 11.61
CA ARG A 19 24.38 -23.64 11.59
C ARG A 19 24.86 -23.31 10.18
N ARG A 20 24.65 -24.19 9.19
CA ARG A 20 24.95 -23.89 7.78
C ARG A 20 24.08 -22.75 7.25
N ILE A 21 22.79 -22.75 7.57
CA ILE A 21 21.86 -21.69 7.18
C ILE A 21 22.28 -20.34 7.77
N TRP A 22 22.70 -20.29 9.04
CA TRP A 22 23.28 -19.05 9.60
C TRP A 22 24.47 -18.57 8.76
N GLY A 23 25.40 -19.45 8.41
CA GLY A 23 26.53 -19.11 7.53
C GLY A 23 26.12 -18.50 6.19
N TRP A 24 24.97 -18.90 5.63
CA TRP A 24 24.41 -18.31 4.40
C TRP A 24 23.73 -16.96 4.61
N LEU A 25 22.98 -16.82 5.70
CA LEU A 25 22.24 -15.59 6.02
C LEU A 25 23.17 -14.45 6.46
N GLY A 26 24.34 -14.78 7.00
CA GLY A 26 25.30 -13.82 7.55
C GLY A 26 24.84 -13.19 8.87
N ASP A 27 25.58 -12.18 9.32
CA ASP A 27 25.28 -11.51 10.59
C ASP A 27 24.12 -10.51 10.45
N VAL A 28 23.27 -10.45 11.48
CA VAL A 28 22.18 -9.48 11.55
C VAL A 28 22.76 -8.10 11.89
N ASP A 29 22.41 -7.09 11.09
CA ASP A 29 22.76 -5.70 11.44
C ASP A 29 22.05 -5.27 12.73
N ILE A 30 22.85 -4.96 13.75
CA ILE A 30 22.40 -4.45 15.05
C ILE A 30 22.50 -2.93 15.16
N SER A 31 23.00 -2.25 14.13
CA SER A 31 23.17 -0.80 14.10
C SER A 31 21.86 -0.02 13.95
N GLY A 32 20.76 -0.72 13.66
CA GLY A 32 19.45 -0.13 13.43
C GLY A 32 19.37 0.62 12.10
N GLY A 33 20.15 0.20 11.10
CA GLY A 33 20.17 0.85 9.79
C GLY A 33 20.98 2.15 9.72
N ARG A 34 21.65 2.54 10.82
CA ARG A 34 22.37 3.83 10.93
C ARG A 34 23.70 3.87 10.17
N ARG A 35 24.34 2.72 9.94
CA ARG A 35 25.69 2.67 9.36
C ARG A 35 25.63 2.36 7.88
N ARG A 36 26.61 2.86 7.13
CA ARG A 36 26.86 2.40 5.75
C ARG A 36 27.21 0.91 5.76
N ILE A 37 26.74 0.17 4.76
CA ILE A 37 27.13 -1.23 4.56
C ILE A 37 28.37 -1.38 3.68
N GLY A 38 28.71 -0.34 2.92
CA GLY A 38 29.88 -0.31 2.05
C GLY A 38 29.97 0.95 1.21
N ILE A 39 30.86 0.92 0.23
CA ILE A 39 30.94 1.88 -0.87
C ILE A 39 30.52 1.20 -2.17
N VAL A 40 30.12 2.01 -3.14
CA VAL A 40 29.72 1.55 -4.46
C VAL A 40 30.87 0.76 -5.12
N SER A 41 30.55 -0.28 -5.90
CA SER A 41 31.58 -1.08 -6.56
C SER A 41 32.30 -0.30 -7.65
N ARG A 42 33.59 -0.61 -7.86
CA ARG A 42 34.40 -0.03 -8.95
C ARG A 42 33.73 -0.17 -10.32
N TYR A 43 33.02 -1.26 -10.55
CA TYR A 43 32.24 -1.46 -11.77
C TYR A 43 31.22 -0.34 -12.01
N LEU A 44 30.47 0.06 -10.97
CA LEU A 44 29.48 1.12 -11.09
C LEU A 44 30.13 2.51 -11.24
N VAL A 45 31.29 2.71 -10.61
CA VAL A 45 32.13 3.91 -10.83
C VAL A 45 32.53 4.02 -12.30
N GLU A 46 33.14 2.97 -12.86
CA GLU A 46 33.67 2.99 -14.23
C GLU A 46 32.56 3.04 -15.28
N ARG A 47 31.46 2.30 -15.08
CA ARG A 47 30.37 2.21 -16.06
C ARG A 47 29.42 3.40 -16.02
N TYR A 48 29.09 3.91 -14.84
CA TYR A 48 28.04 4.91 -14.66
C TYR A 48 28.56 6.23 -14.06
N GLY A 49 29.86 6.34 -13.78
CA GLY A 49 30.47 7.58 -13.29
C GLY A 49 30.13 7.92 -11.85
N PHE A 50 29.77 6.93 -11.02
CA PHE A 50 29.60 7.18 -9.58
C PHE A 50 30.90 7.66 -8.94
N ASP A 51 30.80 8.54 -7.95
CA ASP A 51 31.95 8.89 -7.11
C ASP A 51 32.42 7.62 -6.34
N PRO A 52 33.73 7.28 -6.35
CA PRO A 52 34.27 6.13 -5.62
C PRO A 52 33.93 6.10 -4.12
N GLU A 53 33.70 7.27 -3.52
CA GLU A 53 33.33 7.43 -2.10
C GLU A 53 31.81 7.39 -1.86
N THR A 54 31.01 7.08 -2.89
CA THR A 54 29.56 6.93 -2.76
C THR A 54 29.25 5.78 -1.81
N ILE A 55 28.62 6.10 -0.68
CA ILE A 55 28.23 5.11 0.31
C ILE A 55 26.99 4.33 -0.14
N VAL A 56 26.93 3.06 0.26
CA VAL A 56 25.74 2.21 0.15
C VAL A 56 25.16 2.04 1.55
N THR A 57 23.86 2.25 1.67
CA THR A 57 23.12 2.12 2.94
C THR A 57 22.32 0.83 3.00
N PRO A 58 21.94 0.37 4.21
CA PRO A 58 21.09 -0.80 4.38
C PRO A 58 19.80 -0.68 3.57
N PHE A 59 19.45 -1.75 2.88
CA PHE A 59 18.20 -1.87 2.14
C PHE A 59 17.11 -2.33 3.09
N THR A 60 15.86 -2.01 2.76
CA THR A 60 14.69 -2.46 3.50
C THR A 60 13.57 -2.77 2.52
N SER A 61 12.48 -3.36 3.01
CA SER A 61 11.32 -3.65 2.16
C SER A 61 10.66 -2.37 1.64
N ASP A 62 9.93 -2.49 0.54
CA ASP A 62 9.13 -1.43 -0.05
C ASP A 62 8.08 -0.84 0.91
N TYR A 63 7.40 -1.68 1.71
CA TYR A 63 6.41 -1.24 2.69
C TYR A 63 7.04 -0.49 3.88
N LEU A 64 8.20 -0.94 4.37
CA LEU A 64 8.93 -0.23 5.42
C LEU A 64 9.52 1.07 4.91
N SER A 65 10.02 1.07 3.67
CA SER A 65 10.49 2.29 3.03
C SER A 65 9.35 3.30 2.79
N THR A 66 8.18 2.82 2.36
CA THR A 66 6.97 3.64 2.25
C THR A 66 6.57 4.25 3.58
N TYR A 67 6.57 3.48 4.66
CA TYR A 67 6.34 3.96 6.02
C TYR A 67 7.35 5.07 6.42
N LEU A 68 8.64 4.85 6.16
CA LEU A 68 9.69 5.83 6.46
C LEU A 68 9.54 7.14 5.67
N SER A 69 9.01 7.08 4.45
CA SER A 69 8.75 8.27 3.63
C SER A 69 7.69 9.21 4.22
N LEU A 70 6.81 8.69 5.09
CA LEU A 70 5.69 9.42 5.68
C LEU A 70 5.97 9.90 7.12
N CYS A 71 7.01 9.36 7.77
CA CYS A 71 7.42 9.73 9.13
C CYS A 71 6.26 9.85 10.15
N PRO A 72 5.38 8.84 10.25
CA PRO A 72 4.19 8.90 11.10
C PRO A 72 4.55 9.15 12.56
N THR A 73 3.70 9.90 13.26
CA THR A 73 3.78 10.05 14.71
C THR A 73 3.18 8.83 15.41
N PRO A 74 3.42 8.62 16.72
CA PRO A 74 2.86 7.48 17.46
C PRO A 74 1.33 7.33 17.44
N SER A 75 0.60 8.38 17.08
CA SER A 75 -0.87 8.37 16.94
C SER A 75 -1.36 8.26 15.50
N ASP A 76 -0.45 8.28 14.52
CA ASP A 76 -0.80 8.15 13.10
C ASP A 76 -0.77 6.68 12.68
N ILE A 77 -1.56 6.37 11.67
CA ILE A 77 -1.37 5.15 10.87
C ILE A 77 -1.02 5.50 9.45
N VAL A 78 -0.30 4.61 8.78
CA VAL A 78 -0.10 4.65 7.34
C VAL A 78 -1.00 3.60 6.70
N LEU A 79 -1.87 4.01 5.78
CA LEU A 79 -2.69 3.09 5.00
C LEU A 79 -2.23 3.13 3.54
N SER A 80 -1.56 2.06 3.12
CA SER A 80 -1.03 1.92 1.77
C SER A 80 -1.93 1.03 0.93
N PHE A 81 -2.54 1.61 -0.10
CA PHE A 81 -3.37 0.89 -1.06
C PHE A 81 -2.56 0.44 -2.28
N GLY A 82 -2.30 -0.85 -2.40
CA GLY A 82 -1.50 -1.42 -3.48
C GLY A 82 -2.07 -2.75 -3.98
N PRO A 83 -1.23 -3.59 -4.63
CA PRO A 83 -1.58 -4.98 -4.95
C PRO A 83 -2.03 -5.77 -3.72
N MET A 84 -1.42 -5.45 -2.58
CA MET A 84 -1.91 -5.79 -1.26
C MET A 84 -2.06 -4.48 -0.48
N ASP A 85 -3.12 -4.38 0.30
CA ASP A 85 -3.29 -3.23 1.17
C ASP A 85 -2.56 -3.49 2.49
N ALA A 86 -1.89 -2.47 3.02
CA ALA A 86 -1.17 -2.56 4.28
C ALA A 86 -1.51 -1.37 5.18
N LEU A 87 -1.89 -1.66 6.43
CA LEU A 87 -1.97 -0.69 7.51
C LEU A 87 -0.74 -0.85 8.40
N LEU A 88 0.08 0.20 8.45
CA LEU A 88 1.33 0.25 9.21
C LEU A 88 1.22 1.25 10.36
N ALA A 89 1.78 0.91 11.52
CA ALA A 89 1.72 1.77 12.70
C ALA A 89 2.98 1.68 13.56
N PRO A 90 3.40 2.78 14.24
CA PRO A 90 4.46 2.72 15.23
C PRO A 90 4.04 1.87 16.44
N ALA A 91 4.90 0.95 16.87
CA ALA A 91 4.69 0.11 18.04
C ALA A 91 5.89 0.22 19.02
N THR A 92 5.62 0.17 20.32
CA THR A 92 6.65 0.35 21.36
C THR A 92 7.06 -0.96 22.04
N ASN A 93 6.20 -1.98 21.96
CA ASN A 93 6.40 -3.25 22.63
C ASN A 93 6.51 -4.38 21.61
N TYR A 94 7.41 -5.33 21.87
CA TYR A 94 7.49 -6.57 21.10
C TYR A 94 6.54 -7.60 21.69
N ILE A 95 5.39 -7.80 21.05
CA ILE A 95 4.38 -8.77 21.49
C ILE A 95 4.00 -9.61 20.27
N PRO A 96 4.69 -10.75 20.03
CA PRO A 96 4.44 -11.58 18.87
C PRO A 96 3.09 -12.30 18.98
N THR A 97 2.35 -12.35 17.87
CA THR A 97 1.05 -13.03 17.74
C THR A 97 0.76 -13.27 16.25
N ARG A 98 -0.25 -14.09 15.94
CA ARG A 98 -0.71 -14.30 14.55
C ARG A 98 -1.59 -13.16 14.02
N LEU A 99 -2.00 -12.22 14.87
CA LEU A 99 -2.93 -11.13 14.50
C LEU A 99 -2.31 -10.04 13.64
N TYR A 100 -0.98 -9.88 13.69
CA TYR A 100 -0.24 -8.83 13.00
C TYR A 100 1.23 -9.23 12.84
N THR A 101 1.93 -8.54 11.96
CA THR A 101 3.38 -8.69 11.79
C THR A 101 4.10 -7.54 12.49
N LEU A 102 5.18 -7.83 13.21
CA LEU A 102 6.05 -6.83 13.82
C LEU A 102 7.43 -6.83 13.17
N PHE A 103 7.87 -5.67 12.73
CA PHE A 103 9.23 -5.43 12.24
C PHE A 103 9.98 -4.57 13.25
N PRO A 104 11.28 -4.80 13.52
CA PRO A 104 12.12 -3.79 14.13
C PRO A 104 12.08 -2.50 13.31
N HIS A 105 12.10 -1.34 13.96
CA HIS A 105 12.14 -0.07 13.23
C HIS A 105 13.41 -0.02 12.35
N PRO A 106 13.28 0.13 11.01
CA PRO A 106 14.38 -0.09 10.06
C PRO A 106 15.43 1.03 10.05
N ALA A 107 15.11 2.20 10.61
CA ALA A 107 16.00 3.35 10.69
C ALA A 107 15.95 3.94 12.09
N GLN A 108 16.76 3.42 13.01
CA GLN A 108 16.77 3.78 14.41
C GLN A 108 18.22 3.85 14.95
N ASP A 109 18.54 4.86 15.76
CA ASP A 109 19.84 4.91 16.42
C ASP A 109 19.96 3.83 17.52
N ALA A 110 21.12 3.19 17.61
CA ALA A 110 21.39 2.12 18.59
C ALA A 110 21.24 2.55 20.08
N GLY A 111 21.33 3.85 20.37
CA GLY A 111 21.13 4.41 21.71
C GLY A 111 19.66 4.67 22.07
N GLU A 112 18.74 4.55 21.12
CA GLU A 112 17.32 4.76 21.35
C GLU A 112 16.64 3.50 21.87
N ARG A 113 15.57 3.66 22.65
CA ARG A 113 14.70 2.53 23.02
C ARG A 113 14.13 1.91 21.75
N ARG A 114 14.37 0.62 21.55
CA ARG A 114 13.87 -0.14 20.39
C ARG A 114 12.39 0.14 20.13
N ARG A 115 12.09 0.50 18.89
CA ARG A 115 10.74 0.67 18.36
C ARG A 115 10.48 -0.41 17.30
N TYR A 116 9.21 -0.61 17.01
CA TYR A 116 8.74 -1.57 16.04
C TYR A 116 7.78 -0.89 15.07
N VAL A 117 7.66 -1.45 13.87
CA VAL A 117 6.60 -1.13 12.93
C VAL A 117 5.67 -2.33 12.91
N LEU A 118 4.42 -2.10 13.27
CA LEU A 118 3.37 -3.09 13.16
C LEU A 118 2.74 -3.01 11.78
N MET A 119 2.38 -4.16 11.22
CA MET A 119 1.67 -4.27 9.95
C MET A 119 0.45 -5.19 10.06
N LEU A 120 -0.69 -4.69 9.58
CA LEU A 120 -1.83 -5.49 9.18
C LEU A 120 -1.86 -5.49 7.65
N SER A 121 -1.91 -6.66 7.03
CA SER A 121 -1.96 -6.81 5.57
C SER A 121 -3.29 -7.42 5.10
N SER A 122 -3.75 -7.03 3.92
CA SER A 122 -4.85 -7.66 3.19
C SER A 122 -4.34 -8.05 1.80
N ARG A 123 -4.34 -9.35 1.50
CA ARG A 123 -3.98 -9.86 0.16
C ARG A 123 -5.10 -9.69 -0.85
N ASN A 124 -6.33 -9.51 -0.37
CA ASN A 124 -7.51 -9.32 -1.19
C ASN A 124 -7.81 -7.82 -1.33
N ALA A 125 -6.99 -7.12 -2.11
CA ALA A 125 -6.96 -5.67 -2.22
C ALA A 125 -7.42 -5.15 -3.60
N ASP A 126 -6.50 -4.86 -4.53
CA ASP A 126 -6.81 -4.23 -5.81
C ASP A 126 -7.51 -5.17 -6.79
N VAL A 127 -7.17 -6.47 -6.80
CA VAL A 127 -7.81 -7.47 -7.68
C VAL A 127 -9.32 -7.56 -7.43
N PRO A 128 -9.82 -7.70 -6.19
CA PRO A 128 -11.26 -7.57 -5.92
C PRO A 128 -11.87 -6.25 -6.39
N ARG A 129 -11.18 -5.11 -6.22
CA ARG A 129 -11.67 -3.80 -6.67
C ARG A 129 -11.80 -3.75 -8.19
N ALA A 130 -10.81 -4.26 -8.92
CA ALA A 130 -10.84 -4.37 -10.38
C ALA A 130 -11.95 -5.31 -10.85
N LEU A 131 -12.13 -6.47 -10.19
CA LEU A 131 -13.18 -7.42 -10.52
C LEU A 131 -14.58 -6.82 -10.31
N VAL A 132 -14.83 -6.13 -9.19
CA VAL A 132 -16.11 -5.44 -8.94
C VAL A 132 -16.33 -4.30 -9.93
N ARG A 133 -15.30 -3.52 -10.26
CA ARG A 133 -15.39 -2.53 -11.34
C ARG A 133 -15.82 -3.20 -12.65
N ASP A 134 -15.13 -4.26 -13.05
CA ASP A 134 -15.38 -4.94 -14.33
C ASP A 134 -16.73 -5.63 -14.38
N MET A 135 -17.25 -6.10 -13.25
CA MET A 135 -18.57 -6.71 -13.19
C MET A 135 -19.69 -5.66 -13.18
N TYR A 136 -19.58 -4.58 -12.41
CA TYR A 136 -20.74 -3.75 -12.07
C TYR A 136 -20.70 -2.32 -12.61
N THR A 137 -19.54 -1.76 -12.94
CA THR A 137 -19.44 -0.32 -13.29
C THR A 137 -18.72 -0.03 -14.59
N LYS A 138 -17.91 -0.98 -15.08
CA LYS A 138 -17.08 -0.92 -16.30
C LYS A 138 -16.06 0.25 -16.35
N SER A 139 -16.05 1.12 -15.34
CA SER A 139 -15.17 2.27 -15.24
C SER A 139 -14.91 2.64 -13.78
N TRP A 140 -13.72 3.19 -13.53
CA TRP A 140 -13.33 3.70 -12.21
C TRP A 140 -14.14 4.93 -11.79
N SER A 141 -14.58 5.78 -12.73
CA SER A 141 -15.41 6.94 -12.41
C SER A 141 -16.83 6.56 -11.97
N ALA A 142 -17.45 5.56 -12.62
CA ALA A 142 -18.72 5.01 -12.15
C ALA A 142 -18.56 4.27 -10.82
N PHE A 143 -17.45 3.55 -10.62
CA PHE A 143 -17.11 2.93 -9.34
C PHE A 143 -17.05 3.95 -8.22
N ASP A 144 -16.26 5.01 -8.37
CA ASP A 144 -16.11 6.08 -7.37
C ASP A 144 -17.44 6.76 -7.04
N ARG A 145 -18.26 7.06 -8.05
CA ARG A 145 -19.59 7.65 -7.85
C ARG A 145 -20.53 6.74 -7.07
N LEU A 146 -20.58 5.44 -7.38
CA LEU A 146 -21.40 4.50 -6.63
C LEU A 146 -20.92 4.39 -5.18
N VAL A 147 -19.61 4.35 -4.95
CA VAL A 147 -19.06 4.39 -3.60
C VAL A 147 -19.48 5.69 -2.90
N ALA A 148 -19.45 6.85 -3.56
CA ALA A 148 -19.84 8.12 -2.93
C ALA A 148 -21.33 8.22 -2.56
N ILE A 149 -22.24 7.68 -3.38
CA ILE A 149 -23.69 7.90 -3.22
C ILE A 149 -24.41 6.77 -2.48
N VAL A 150 -23.87 5.54 -2.51
CA VAL A 150 -24.48 4.41 -1.81
C VAL A 150 -24.28 4.59 -0.30
N PRO A 151 -25.34 4.52 0.51
CA PRO A 151 -25.27 4.76 1.94
C PRO A 151 -24.45 3.68 2.68
N PRO A 152 -23.98 3.97 3.92
CA PRO A 152 -23.29 3.01 4.76
C PRO A 152 -24.03 1.67 4.92
N GLY A 153 -23.33 0.58 4.65
CA GLY A 153 -23.89 -0.78 4.66
C GLY A 153 -24.83 -1.06 3.49
N GLY A 154 -24.70 -0.33 2.38
CA GLY A 154 -25.37 -0.63 1.12
C GLY A 154 -26.84 -0.25 1.03
N SER A 155 -27.50 0.14 2.13
CA SER A 155 -28.90 0.57 2.13
C SER A 155 -29.18 1.68 3.15
N ILE A 156 -30.28 2.41 2.95
CA ILE A 156 -30.76 3.45 3.89
C ILE A 156 -31.43 2.81 5.11
N GLY A 157 -31.99 1.61 4.98
CA GLY A 157 -32.70 0.92 6.06
C GLY A 157 -31.77 0.55 7.22
N LEU A 158 -32.30 0.57 8.44
CA LEU A 158 -31.54 0.17 9.64
C LEU A 158 -31.24 -1.33 9.64
N ASP A 159 -32.21 -2.16 9.25
CA ASP A 159 -32.12 -3.63 9.32
C ASP A 159 -31.71 -4.30 8.00
N ASP A 160 -31.76 -3.57 6.88
CA ASP A 160 -31.47 -4.08 5.53
C ASP A 160 -30.03 -3.80 5.11
N LYS A 161 -29.06 -4.13 5.96
CA LYS A 161 -27.64 -3.91 5.67
C LYS A 161 -27.07 -5.03 4.81
N LEU A 162 -26.18 -4.64 3.91
CA LEU A 162 -25.51 -5.48 2.93
C LEU A 162 -24.03 -5.62 3.29
N PHE A 163 -23.51 -6.85 3.18
CA PHE A 163 -22.10 -7.13 3.43
C PHE A 163 -21.55 -8.00 2.31
N SER A 164 -20.35 -7.67 1.81
CA SER A 164 -19.65 -8.52 0.85
C SER A 164 -18.21 -8.79 1.28
N PHE A 165 -17.76 -10.02 1.10
CA PHE A 165 -16.40 -10.46 1.38
C PHE A 165 -15.84 -11.09 0.12
N TRP A 166 -14.87 -10.42 -0.49
CA TRP A 166 -14.22 -10.87 -1.73
C TRP A 166 -12.85 -11.45 -1.40
N LEU A 167 -12.84 -12.69 -0.92
CA LEU A 167 -11.65 -13.42 -0.49
C LEU A 167 -11.20 -14.34 -1.64
N LEU A 168 -10.67 -13.74 -2.71
CA LEU A 168 -10.27 -14.46 -3.93
C LEU A 168 -9.08 -15.41 -3.72
N GLN A 169 -8.30 -15.17 -2.68
CA GLN A 169 -7.25 -16.05 -2.18
C GLN A 169 -7.29 -16.08 -0.65
N GLY A 170 -6.73 -17.15 -0.06
CA GLY A 170 -6.54 -17.19 1.39
C GLY A 170 -5.79 -15.94 1.85
N ASP A 171 -6.09 -15.43 3.03
CA ASP A 171 -5.45 -14.23 3.57
C ASP A 171 -4.65 -14.56 4.84
N SER A 172 -4.09 -13.53 5.49
CA SER A 172 -3.45 -13.65 6.80
C SER A 172 -4.44 -14.24 7.81
N TYR A 173 -3.90 -14.83 8.89
CA TYR A 173 -4.74 -15.36 9.97
C TYR A 173 -5.82 -14.35 10.39
N PRO A 174 -7.09 -14.76 10.55
CA PRO A 174 -7.61 -16.15 10.56
C PRO A 174 -8.16 -16.66 9.21
N PHE A 175 -7.89 -15.99 8.09
CA PHE A 175 -8.51 -16.29 6.79
C PHE A 175 -7.66 -17.17 5.86
N SER A 176 -6.66 -17.87 6.38
CA SER A 176 -5.74 -18.67 5.56
C SER A 176 -6.45 -19.73 4.72
N HIS A 177 -7.56 -20.28 5.21
CA HIS A 177 -8.37 -21.32 4.57
C HIS A 177 -9.66 -20.79 3.92
N VAL A 178 -9.97 -19.49 4.05
CA VAL A 178 -11.22 -18.93 3.54
C VAL A 178 -10.98 -18.41 2.11
N LYS A 179 -11.76 -18.91 1.16
CA LYS A 179 -11.70 -18.49 -0.25
C LYS A 179 -13.11 -18.46 -0.84
N GLY A 180 -13.47 -17.35 -1.50
CA GLY A 180 -14.75 -17.18 -2.19
C GLY A 180 -15.24 -15.74 -2.19
N ILE A 181 -16.35 -15.53 -2.89
CA ILE A 181 -17.13 -14.29 -2.85
C ILE A 181 -18.38 -14.59 -2.02
N PHE A 182 -18.50 -13.91 -0.89
CA PHE A 182 -19.62 -14.09 0.03
C PHE A 182 -20.40 -12.80 0.12
N ARG A 183 -21.72 -12.87 -0.07
CA ARG A 183 -22.63 -11.72 0.04
C ARG A 183 -23.70 -12.05 1.07
N PHE A 184 -24.09 -11.06 1.84
CA PHE A 184 -25.13 -11.19 2.85
C PHE A 184 -26.11 -10.02 2.76
N GLU A 185 -27.40 -10.32 2.76
CA GLU A 185 -28.49 -9.35 2.90
C GLU A 185 -29.30 -9.72 4.14
N THR A 186 -29.64 -8.77 4.99
CA THR A 186 -30.43 -9.03 6.22
C THR A 186 -29.82 -10.16 7.09
N GLY A 187 -28.49 -10.30 7.07
CA GLY A 187 -27.75 -11.33 7.81
C GLY A 187 -27.75 -12.74 7.19
N VAL A 188 -28.36 -12.93 6.02
CA VAL A 188 -28.47 -14.22 5.29
C VAL A 188 -27.58 -14.21 4.06
N LYS A 189 -26.88 -15.32 3.80
CA LYS A 189 -26.04 -15.47 2.60
C LYS A 189 -26.91 -15.44 1.34
N VAL A 190 -26.53 -14.62 0.37
CA VAL A 190 -27.15 -14.55 -0.96
C VAL A 190 -26.11 -14.79 -2.06
N ASN A 191 -26.57 -15.16 -3.25
CA ASN A 191 -25.69 -15.31 -4.40
C ASN A 191 -25.27 -13.95 -4.98
N GLU A 192 -26.21 -13.01 -5.05
CA GLU A 192 -26.04 -11.66 -5.58
C GLU A 192 -26.94 -10.69 -4.82
N PHE A 193 -26.54 -9.42 -4.74
CA PHE A 193 -27.38 -8.39 -4.14
C PHE A 193 -28.60 -8.06 -5.01
N ARG A 194 -29.74 -7.74 -4.39
CA ARG A 194 -30.91 -7.21 -5.10
C ARG A 194 -30.60 -5.90 -5.78
N ASP A 195 -29.87 -5.02 -5.10
CA ASP A 195 -29.32 -3.80 -5.69
C ASP A 195 -27.84 -4.01 -6.04
N LEU A 196 -27.59 -4.32 -7.32
CA LEU A 196 -26.23 -4.52 -7.83
C LEU A 196 -25.32 -3.31 -7.62
N ARG A 197 -25.89 -2.10 -7.53
CA ARG A 197 -25.15 -0.85 -7.34
C ARG A 197 -24.44 -0.79 -5.99
N ALA A 198 -24.85 -1.63 -5.02
CA ALA A 198 -24.22 -1.68 -3.71
C ALA A 198 -22.87 -2.40 -3.70
N ASN A 199 -22.55 -3.22 -4.71
CA ASN A 199 -21.33 -4.06 -4.74
C ASN A 199 -20.03 -3.24 -4.55
N PRO A 200 -19.79 -2.12 -5.28
CA PRO A 200 -18.60 -1.27 -5.07
C PRO A 200 -18.44 -0.76 -3.63
N ARG A 201 -19.52 -0.22 -3.04
CA ARG A 201 -19.51 0.32 -1.67
C ARG A 201 -19.26 -0.80 -0.66
N CYS A 202 -20.01 -1.90 -0.74
CA CYS A 202 -19.90 -3.00 0.22
C CYS A 202 -18.53 -3.69 0.17
N LEU A 203 -17.91 -3.80 -1.01
CA LEU A 203 -16.55 -4.33 -1.14
C LEU A 203 -15.56 -3.48 -0.34
N LEU A 204 -15.56 -2.16 -0.57
CA LEU A 204 -14.62 -1.26 0.10
C LEU A 204 -14.89 -1.15 1.59
N GLU A 205 -16.16 -1.08 1.99
CA GLU A 205 -16.56 -1.12 3.40
C GLU A 205 -15.99 -2.35 4.07
N SER A 206 -16.06 -3.52 3.42
CA SER A 206 -15.48 -4.74 3.96
C SER A 206 -13.96 -4.69 4.10
N GLN A 207 -13.25 -4.19 3.08
CA GLN A 207 -11.79 -4.04 3.14
C GLN A 207 -11.35 -3.10 4.27
N VAL A 208 -12.01 -1.95 4.41
CA VAL A 208 -11.63 -0.92 5.38
C VAL A 208 -12.11 -1.28 6.81
N LEU A 209 -13.31 -1.84 6.97
CA LEU A 209 -13.80 -2.34 8.27
C LEU A 209 -12.92 -3.46 8.80
N SER A 210 -12.42 -4.36 7.94
CA SER A 210 -11.47 -5.41 8.33
C SER A 210 -10.22 -4.80 9.00
N PHE A 211 -9.68 -3.70 8.48
CA PHE A 211 -8.56 -3.00 9.11
C PHE A 211 -8.94 -2.38 10.46
N ARG A 212 -10.08 -1.70 10.56
CA ARG A 212 -10.55 -1.11 11.82
C ARG A 212 -10.77 -2.16 12.91
N ILE A 213 -11.38 -3.29 12.56
CA ILE A 213 -11.66 -4.37 13.51
C ILE A 213 -10.37 -5.03 13.96
N ARG A 214 -9.44 -5.30 13.03
CA ARG A 214 -8.13 -5.84 13.38
C ARG A 214 -7.29 -4.88 14.22
N TRP A 215 -7.35 -3.57 13.94
CA TRP A 215 -6.78 -2.53 14.79
C TRP A 215 -7.34 -2.61 16.22
N SER A 216 -8.67 -2.68 16.35
CA SER A 216 -9.35 -2.71 17.64
C SER A 216 -9.01 -3.98 18.44
N ARG A 217 -8.96 -5.15 17.79
CA ARG A 217 -8.49 -6.40 18.40
C ARG A 217 -7.03 -6.33 18.82
N MET A 218 -6.17 -5.74 17.99
CA MET A 218 -4.75 -5.58 18.26
C MET A 218 -4.48 -4.70 19.48
N LEU A 219 -5.25 -3.65 19.72
CA LEU A 219 -5.05 -2.77 20.88
C LEU A 219 -5.09 -3.53 22.22
N SER A 220 -5.94 -4.56 22.31
CA SER A 220 -6.04 -5.42 23.50
C SER A 220 -4.76 -6.18 23.84
N THR A 221 -3.83 -6.33 22.90
CA THR A 221 -2.54 -7.00 23.14
C THR A 221 -1.54 -6.10 23.87
N GLY A 222 -1.76 -4.78 23.90
CA GLY A 222 -0.83 -3.81 24.49
C GLY A 222 0.41 -3.51 23.63
N VAL A 223 0.42 -3.92 22.36
CA VAL A 223 1.58 -3.78 21.46
C VAL A 223 1.99 -2.33 21.19
N LEU A 224 1.02 -1.42 21.14
CA LEU A 224 1.24 0.02 20.93
C LEU A 224 1.68 0.77 22.21
N GLY A 225 1.65 0.10 23.37
CA GLY A 225 2.00 0.70 24.66
C GLY A 225 0.94 1.66 25.22
N PRO A 226 1.20 2.29 26.38
CA PRO A 226 0.21 3.05 27.14
C PRO A 226 -0.20 4.39 26.50
N ASN A 227 0.51 4.81 25.45
CA ASN A 227 0.27 6.10 24.77
C ASN A 227 -0.54 5.94 23.46
N ALA A 228 -0.96 4.73 23.12
CA ALA A 228 -1.83 4.49 21.97
C ALA A 228 -3.11 5.34 22.06
N GLY A 229 -3.41 6.12 21.01
CA GLY A 229 -4.61 6.95 20.94
C GLY A 229 -4.56 8.31 21.68
N ARG A 230 -3.53 8.61 22.49
CA ARG A 230 -3.47 9.88 23.26
C ARG A 230 -3.36 11.16 22.40
N GLY A 231 -3.07 11.03 21.10
CA GLY A 231 -2.93 12.16 20.17
C GLY A 231 -4.24 12.88 19.81
N ARG A 232 -5.43 12.30 20.08
CA ARG A 232 -6.72 12.94 19.75
C ARG A 232 -7.07 14.15 20.63
N ALA A 233 -6.45 14.32 21.80
CA ALA A 233 -6.86 15.32 22.79
C ALA A 233 -6.76 16.78 22.32
N ALA A 234 -6.02 17.07 21.24
CA ALA A 234 -5.86 18.43 20.72
C ALA A 234 -6.94 18.85 19.70
N ASN A 235 -7.61 17.90 19.02
CA ASN A 235 -8.55 18.16 17.92
C ASN A 235 -9.93 17.52 18.13
N ALA A 236 -10.26 17.08 19.34
CA ALA A 236 -11.55 16.44 19.61
C ALA A 236 -12.70 17.46 19.53
N SER A 237 -13.52 17.36 18.49
CA SER A 237 -14.88 17.91 18.49
C SER A 237 -15.63 17.29 19.67
N PRO A 238 -16.31 18.07 20.53
CA PRO A 238 -17.08 17.50 21.63
C PRO A 238 -18.23 16.65 21.06
N SER A 239 -18.20 15.34 21.31
CA SER A 239 -19.35 14.49 21.04
C SER A 239 -20.50 14.88 21.96
N PRO A 240 -21.75 15.02 21.47
CA PRO A 240 -22.91 15.23 22.34
C PRO A 240 -23.21 14.02 23.25
N VAL A 241 -22.58 12.87 23.00
CA VAL A 241 -22.76 11.62 23.77
C VAL A 241 -21.77 11.49 24.94
N THR A 242 -20.72 12.32 25.01
CA THR A 242 -19.65 12.18 26.03
C THR A 242 -20.01 12.68 27.44
N GLN A 243 -21.24 13.12 27.70
CA GLN A 243 -21.66 13.53 29.06
C GLN A 243 -21.99 12.36 30.00
N GLN A 244 -22.05 11.11 29.53
CA GLN A 244 -22.07 9.96 30.43
C GLN A 244 -20.65 9.48 30.70
N LYS A 245 -20.07 9.92 31.83
CA LYS A 245 -18.95 9.23 32.48
C LYS A 245 -19.36 7.77 32.70
N ARG A 246 -19.04 6.87 31.77
CA ARG A 246 -19.14 5.43 31.97
C ARG A 246 -17.90 4.95 32.71
N SER A 247 -18.14 4.19 33.77
CA SER A 247 -17.16 3.66 34.70
C SER A 247 -16.07 2.84 33.99
N PRO A 248 -14.79 2.91 34.39
CA PRO A 248 -13.69 2.20 33.73
C PRO A 248 -13.57 0.72 34.13
N THR A 249 -14.64 0.09 34.64
CA THR A 249 -14.60 -1.24 35.25
C THR A 249 -15.73 -2.15 34.78
N GLY A 250 -15.95 -2.21 33.47
CA GLY A 250 -16.77 -3.25 32.87
C GLY A 250 -16.26 -3.51 31.46
N SER A 251 -15.76 -4.73 31.21
CA SER A 251 -15.59 -5.24 29.85
C SER A 251 -16.96 -5.20 29.19
N ALA A 252 -17.25 -4.12 28.47
CA ALA A 252 -18.52 -3.91 27.82
C ALA A 252 -18.56 -4.84 26.61
N ASN A 253 -19.12 -6.03 26.81
CA ASN A 253 -19.49 -6.98 25.75
C ASN A 253 -20.61 -6.36 24.89
N TYR A 254 -20.28 -5.39 24.05
CA TYR A 254 -21.18 -4.94 22.99
C TYR A 254 -21.31 -6.09 21.98
N ALA A 255 -22.40 -6.85 22.08
CA ALA A 255 -22.68 -7.99 21.21
C ALA A 255 -21.53 -9.03 21.12
N GLY A 256 -20.80 -9.24 22.22
CA GLY A 256 -19.70 -10.22 22.30
C GLY A 256 -18.36 -9.77 21.70
N LEU A 257 -18.20 -8.49 21.38
CA LEU A 257 -16.92 -7.92 20.93
C LEU A 257 -15.99 -7.59 22.11
N PRO A 258 -14.66 -7.73 21.96
CA PRO A 258 -13.69 -7.36 22.99
C PRO A 258 -13.39 -5.86 23.05
N PHE A 259 -14.12 -5.04 22.27
CA PHE A 259 -13.99 -3.59 22.19
C PHE A 259 -15.36 -2.95 21.95
N ASP A 260 -15.53 -1.69 22.34
CA ASP A 260 -16.72 -0.90 22.00
C ASP A 260 -16.57 -0.33 20.58
N PRO A 261 -17.42 -0.71 19.61
CA PRO A 261 -17.33 -0.18 18.26
C PRO A 261 -17.62 1.32 18.20
N TYR A 262 -18.36 1.90 19.15
CA TYR A 262 -18.67 3.33 19.17
C TYR A 262 -17.57 4.19 19.80
N ASP A 263 -16.63 3.57 20.53
CA ASP A 263 -15.49 4.29 21.11
C ASP A 263 -14.42 4.55 20.05
N TYR A 264 -14.30 5.81 19.64
CA TYR A 264 -13.27 6.26 18.71
C TYR A 264 -12.00 6.77 19.41
N THR A 265 -11.98 6.88 20.74
CA THR A 265 -10.82 7.32 21.51
C THR A 265 -9.54 6.52 21.22
N PRO A 266 -9.59 5.17 21.09
CA PRO A 266 -8.40 4.39 20.83
C PRO A 266 -8.06 4.27 19.34
N LEU A 267 -8.87 4.86 18.45
CA LEU A 267 -8.59 4.89 17.02
C LEU A 267 -7.49 5.92 16.70
N PRO A 268 -6.80 5.77 15.55
CA PRO A 268 -5.75 6.69 15.13
C PRO A 268 -6.22 8.15 15.14
N ALA A 269 -5.30 9.07 15.40
CA ALA A 269 -5.58 10.50 15.34
C ALA A 269 -5.62 11.01 13.90
N ARG A 270 -4.81 10.42 13.00
CA ARG A 270 -4.76 10.75 11.57
C ARG A 270 -4.40 9.51 10.75
N ILE A 271 -4.79 9.52 9.49
CA ILE A 271 -4.49 8.46 8.53
C ILE A 271 -3.66 9.03 7.39
N LEU A 272 -2.42 8.55 7.25
CA LEU A 272 -1.54 8.89 6.14
C LEU A 272 -1.77 7.87 5.02
N SER A 273 -2.61 8.23 4.06
CA SER A 273 -3.02 7.36 2.97
C SER A 273 -2.12 7.52 1.75
N THR A 274 -1.80 6.41 1.08
CA THR A 274 -0.96 6.39 -0.12
C THR A 274 -1.38 5.27 -1.07
N GLY A 275 -0.94 5.33 -2.33
CA GLY A 275 -1.22 4.33 -3.35
C GLY A 275 -2.54 4.56 -4.10
N ALA A 276 -2.83 3.74 -5.11
CA ALA A 276 -3.80 4.09 -6.17
C ALA A 276 -5.21 4.38 -5.64
N ALA A 277 -5.71 3.61 -4.67
CA ALA A 277 -7.05 3.81 -4.15
C ALA A 277 -7.18 5.09 -3.29
N ALA A 278 -6.07 5.61 -2.75
CA ALA A 278 -6.07 6.91 -2.05
C ALA A 278 -6.31 8.10 -3.02
N ASN A 279 -6.18 7.89 -4.34
CA ASN A 279 -6.48 8.91 -5.33
C ASN A 279 -7.98 9.10 -5.57
N PHE A 280 -8.82 8.22 -5.01
CA PHE A 280 -10.27 8.25 -5.15
C PHE A 280 -10.88 9.04 -3.98
N PRO A 281 -11.62 10.13 -4.23
CA PRO A 281 -12.24 10.92 -3.17
C PRO A 281 -13.18 10.08 -2.29
N SER A 282 -14.00 9.22 -2.91
CA SER A 282 -14.96 8.40 -2.17
C SER A 282 -14.29 7.40 -1.22
N ILE A 283 -13.15 6.82 -1.63
CA ILE A 283 -12.39 5.88 -0.81
C ILE A 283 -11.70 6.61 0.35
N SER A 284 -11.15 7.80 0.10
CA SER A 284 -10.54 8.62 1.15
C SER A 284 -11.57 9.05 2.20
N ASN A 285 -12.76 9.48 1.78
CA ASN A 285 -13.87 9.78 2.71
C ASN A 285 -14.29 8.54 3.50
N LEU A 286 -14.49 7.41 2.83
CA LEU A 286 -14.86 6.15 3.49
C LEU A 286 -13.87 5.73 4.58
N VAL A 287 -12.57 5.88 4.32
CA VAL A 287 -11.52 5.62 5.33
C VAL A 287 -11.66 6.56 6.52
N GLY A 288 -11.88 7.85 6.26
CA GLY A 288 -12.08 8.86 7.29
C GLY A 288 -13.31 8.58 8.16
N ASP A 289 -14.42 8.21 7.54
CA ASP A 289 -15.69 7.87 8.20
C ASP A 289 -15.56 6.62 9.06
N ILE A 290 -14.94 5.55 8.53
CA ILE A 290 -14.81 4.29 9.27
C ILE A 290 -13.94 4.46 10.51
N PHE A 291 -12.83 5.20 10.42
CA PHE A 291 -11.89 5.39 11.53
C PHE A 291 -12.17 6.65 12.38
N ASN A 292 -13.11 7.49 11.98
CA ASN A 292 -13.35 8.82 12.55
C ASN A 292 -12.05 9.64 12.68
N ALA A 293 -11.23 9.67 11.62
CA ALA A 293 -9.97 10.40 11.60
C ALA A 293 -9.77 11.11 10.26
N PRO A 294 -9.12 12.29 10.23
CA PRO A 294 -8.77 12.96 8.98
C PRO A 294 -7.79 12.10 8.16
N VAL A 295 -7.97 12.14 6.84
CA VAL A 295 -7.12 11.44 5.88
C VAL A 295 -6.22 12.45 5.18
N LEU A 296 -4.92 12.19 5.23
CA LEU A 296 -3.89 12.97 4.58
C LEU A 296 -3.21 12.15 3.49
N VAL A 297 -2.94 12.77 2.36
CA VAL A 297 -2.23 12.17 1.23
C VAL A 297 -1.00 13.03 0.91
N PRO A 298 0.14 12.45 0.53
CA PRO A 298 1.31 13.23 0.10
C PRO A 298 0.97 14.16 -1.07
N THR A 299 1.42 15.41 -1.02
CA THR A 299 1.15 16.40 -2.08
C THR A 299 1.67 15.96 -3.44
N THR A 300 2.82 15.28 -3.46
CA THR A 300 3.36 14.65 -4.67
C THR A 300 2.45 13.58 -5.27
N GLN A 301 1.65 12.91 -4.45
CA GLN A 301 0.69 11.92 -4.94
C GLN A 301 -0.59 12.61 -5.44
N ILE A 302 -1.09 13.63 -4.74
CA ILE A 302 -2.26 14.41 -5.18
C ILE A 302 -2.01 15.02 -6.57
N ASP A 303 -0.86 15.64 -6.77
CA ASP A 303 -0.49 16.24 -8.06
C ASP A 303 -0.29 15.17 -9.14
N GLY A 304 0.31 14.03 -8.80
CA GLY A 304 0.45 12.90 -9.72
C GLY A 304 -0.90 12.31 -10.14
N ALA A 305 -1.86 12.26 -9.22
CA ALA A 305 -3.21 11.78 -9.49
C ALA A 305 -3.96 12.66 -10.50
N GLN A 306 -3.63 13.96 -10.60
CA GLN A 306 -4.19 14.86 -11.62
C GLN A 306 -3.74 14.48 -13.05
N VAL A 307 -2.61 13.78 -13.18
CA VAL A 307 -2.10 13.32 -14.49
C VAL A 307 -2.63 11.92 -14.79
N VAL A 308 -2.41 10.95 -13.88
CA VAL A 308 -2.90 9.58 -14.02
C VAL A 308 -3.47 9.11 -12.67
N PRO A 309 -4.80 9.11 -12.50
CA PRO A 309 -5.41 8.88 -11.19
C PRO A 309 -5.41 7.41 -10.75
N HIS A 310 -5.33 6.46 -11.68
CA HIS A 310 -5.58 5.03 -11.42
C HIS A 310 -4.38 4.15 -11.77
N ARG A 311 -3.20 4.46 -11.22
CA ARG A 311 -1.98 3.65 -11.37
C ARG A 311 -1.35 3.36 -10.01
N ASN A 312 -0.95 2.11 -9.78
CA ASN A 312 -0.24 1.69 -8.57
C ASN A 312 1.17 2.32 -8.48
N ALA A 313 1.80 2.57 -9.62
CA ALA A 313 3.02 3.35 -9.74
C ALA A 313 2.71 4.84 -10.00
N PRO A 314 3.51 5.77 -9.45
CA PRO A 314 3.34 7.19 -9.76
C PRO A 314 3.58 7.46 -11.27
N PRO A 315 3.00 8.54 -11.84
CA PRO A 315 3.31 8.96 -13.19
C PRO A 315 4.79 9.34 -13.33
N GLN A 316 5.30 9.35 -14.58
CA GLN A 316 6.67 9.75 -14.85
C GLN A 316 6.96 11.14 -14.27
N GLY A 317 8.10 11.25 -13.60
CA GLY A 317 8.52 12.48 -12.93
C GLY A 317 7.98 12.68 -11.52
N PHE A 318 7.03 11.86 -11.06
CA PHE A 318 6.57 11.87 -9.66
C PHE A 318 7.28 10.79 -8.85
N PRO A 319 7.72 11.09 -7.61
CA PRO A 319 8.51 10.15 -6.83
C PRO A 319 7.64 9.06 -6.17
N ALA A 320 8.06 7.80 -6.31
CA ALA A 320 7.48 6.68 -5.57
C ALA A 320 7.80 6.78 -4.07
N ARG A 321 6.87 6.34 -3.21
CA ARG A 321 7.05 6.44 -1.74
C ARG A 321 8.23 5.60 -1.25
N ALA A 322 8.32 4.34 -1.68
CA ALA A 322 9.43 3.47 -1.32
C ALA A 322 10.79 4.04 -1.77
N ALA A 323 10.86 4.71 -2.93
CA ALA A 323 12.09 5.35 -3.37
C ALA A 323 12.47 6.56 -2.47
N LEU A 324 11.49 7.39 -2.07
CA LEU A 324 11.74 8.50 -1.15
C LEU A 324 12.15 8.03 0.24
N GLY A 325 11.53 6.98 0.77
CA GLY A 325 11.93 6.40 2.05
C GLY A 325 13.40 5.96 2.04
N GLY A 326 13.81 5.27 0.98
CA GLY A 326 15.19 4.83 0.78
C GLY A 326 16.14 6.02 0.66
N ALA A 327 15.75 7.05 -0.09
CA ALA A 327 16.52 8.29 -0.21
C ALA A 327 16.66 9.04 1.14
N TYR A 328 15.62 9.04 1.97
CA TYR A 328 15.67 9.62 3.32
C TYR A 328 16.61 8.83 4.22
N VAL A 329 16.58 7.50 4.18
CA VAL A 329 17.53 6.66 4.93
C VAL A 329 18.96 6.94 4.47
N ALA A 330 19.19 6.95 3.15
CA ALA A 330 20.49 7.26 2.57
C ALA A 330 21.01 8.63 3.05
N ARG A 331 20.14 9.64 3.04
CA ARG A 331 20.48 10.98 3.52
C ARG A 331 20.75 11.03 5.02
N TRP A 332 20.00 10.28 5.82
CA TRP A 332 20.21 10.20 7.28
C TRP A 332 21.55 9.55 7.61
N VAL A 333 21.84 8.37 7.05
CA VAL A 333 23.12 7.66 7.21
C VAL A 333 24.29 8.50 6.73
N TRP A 334 24.18 9.12 5.55
CA TRP A 334 25.22 10.04 5.05
C TRP A 334 25.50 11.19 6.02
N GLY A 335 24.44 11.76 6.61
CA GLY A 335 24.56 12.82 7.62
C GLY A 335 25.25 12.35 8.90
N LYS A 336 25.04 11.09 9.30
CA LYS A 336 25.72 10.45 10.44
C LYS A 336 27.20 10.21 10.18
N GLU A 337 27.57 9.78 8.96
CA GLU A 337 28.95 9.48 8.57
C GLU A 337 29.80 10.75 8.38
N LYS A 338 29.25 11.79 7.76
CA LYS A 338 30.02 13.01 7.43
C LYS A 338 30.13 14.02 8.58
N GLY A 339 29.30 13.93 9.62
CA GLY A 339 29.38 14.74 10.83
C GLY A 339 29.62 16.23 10.58
N THR A 340 28.66 16.96 9.99
CA THR A 340 28.92 18.36 9.62
C THR A 340 28.75 19.34 10.81
N PRO A 341 29.44 20.50 10.79
CA PRO A 341 29.29 21.56 11.80
C PRO A 341 27.87 22.13 11.92
N ALA A 342 27.01 21.92 10.92
CA ALA A 342 25.64 22.45 10.86
C ALA A 342 24.61 21.62 11.67
N GLY A 343 25.06 20.73 12.57
CA GLY A 343 24.18 19.89 13.39
C GLY A 343 23.51 18.72 12.66
N THR A 344 23.86 18.45 11.40
CA THR A 344 23.36 17.29 10.65
C THR A 344 23.83 15.99 11.29
N GLY A 345 22.93 15.00 11.45
CA GLY A 345 23.29 13.70 12.02
C GLY A 345 23.27 13.63 13.55
N ARG A 346 22.83 14.67 14.27
CA ARG A 346 22.71 14.62 15.74
C ARG A 346 21.40 13.98 16.24
N GLY A 347 20.33 14.03 15.45
CA GLY A 347 19.01 13.50 15.82
C GLY A 347 18.70 12.11 15.24
N GLY A 348 17.56 11.56 15.67
CA GLY A 348 17.00 10.32 15.12
C GLY A 348 16.59 10.47 13.64
N PHE A 349 16.22 9.37 12.99
CA PHE A 349 15.83 9.37 11.58
C PHE A 349 14.70 10.36 11.30
N GLU A 350 13.60 10.26 12.05
CA GLU A 350 12.39 11.06 11.83
C GLU A 350 12.64 12.55 12.13
N GLU A 351 13.51 12.86 13.09
CA GLU A 351 13.94 14.24 13.39
C GLU A 351 14.72 14.84 12.23
N GLU A 352 15.65 14.09 11.65
CA GLU A 352 16.43 14.54 10.49
C GLU A 352 15.52 14.79 9.28
N VAL A 353 14.57 13.90 8.99
CA VAL A 353 13.61 14.10 7.89
C VAL A 353 12.73 15.31 8.12
N ARG A 354 12.13 15.47 9.32
CA ARG A 354 11.31 16.65 9.65
C ARG A 354 12.11 17.95 9.55
N ARG A 355 13.38 17.94 10.00
CA ARG A 355 14.29 19.09 9.88
C ARG A 355 14.57 19.45 8.42
N LEU A 356 14.79 18.46 7.55
CA LEU A 356 15.00 18.69 6.12
C LEU A 356 13.75 19.27 5.44
N LEU A 357 12.57 18.74 5.76
CA LEU A 357 11.29 19.24 5.26
C LEU A 357 11.00 20.67 5.77
N ALA A 358 11.25 20.95 7.05
CA ALA A 358 11.17 22.29 7.62
C ALA A 358 12.11 23.28 6.92
N LYS A 359 13.37 22.88 6.70
CA LYS A 359 14.34 23.70 5.98
C LYS A 359 13.89 23.98 4.55
N ARG A 360 13.33 22.98 3.86
CA ARG A 360 12.77 23.13 2.52
C ARG A 360 11.60 24.13 2.51
N TRP A 361 10.68 24.02 3.47
CA TRP A 361 9.54 24.92 3.63
C TRP A 361 9.95 26.37 3.91
N GLY A 362 10.93 26.57 4.80
CA GLY A 362 11.47 27.90 5.09
C GLY A 362 12.17 28.51 3.86
N ALA A 363 12.94 27.71 3.11
CA ALA A 363 13.62 28.16 1.90
C ALA A 363 12.67 28.53 0.76
N SER A 364 11.45 27.99 0.76
CA SER A 364 10.40 28.33 -0.21
C SER A 364 9.49 29.48 0.24
N GLY A 365 9.79 30.13 1.36
CA GLY A 365 8.94 31.20 1.90
C GLY A 365 7.55 30.73 2.30
N GLY A 366 7.40 29.45 2.69
CA GLY A 366 6.11 28.86 3.02
C GLY A 366 5.27 28.45 1.81
N ALA A 367 5.85 28.40 0.61
CA ALA A 367 5.17 27.90 -0.58
C ALA A 367 5.41 26.39 -0.79
N LEU A 368 4.39 25.70 -1.30
CA LEU A 368 4.53 24.32 -1.78
C LEU A 368 5.49 24.27 -2.98
N MET A 369 6.64 23.64 -2.78
CA MET A 369 7.65 23.48 -3.82
C MET A 369 7.31 22.33 -4.78
N ARG A 370 7.99 22.34 -5.93
CA ARG A 370 7.88 21.35 -7.02
C ARG A 370 7.66 19.92 -6.51
N THR A 371 6.58 19.30 -6.95
CA THR A 371 6.13 17.95 -6.59
C THR A 371 6.56 16.87 -7.58
N SER A 372 7.11 17.28 -8.73
CA SER A 372 7.58 16.41 -9.80
C SER A 372 8.85 16.93 -10.47
N ILE A 373 9.56 16.09 -11.20
CA ILE A 373 10.70 16.47 -12.05
C ILE A 373 10.42 15.93 -13.45
N ASN A 374 10.45 16.80 -14.46
CA ASN A 374 10.21 16.42 -15.87
C ASN A 374 8.85 15.72 -16.14
N ALA A 375 7.81 16.05 -15.35
CA ALA A 375 6.48 15.51 -15.60
C ALA A 375 5.90 16.06 -16.93
N PRO A 376 5.36 15.19 -17.81
CA PRO A 376 4.70 15.63 -19.04
C PRO A 376 3.44 16.43 -18.70
N GLY A 377 3.30 17.65 -19.26
CA GLY A 377 2.10 18.48 -19.14
C GLY A 377 2.09 19.57 -18.05
N ALA A 378 3.18 19.82 -17.33
CA ALA A 378 3.23 20.90 -16.33
C ALA A 378 3.47 22.29 -16.98
N SER A 379 2.49 22.82 -17.73
CA SER A 379 2.36 24.27 -17.93
C SER A 379 1.60 24.87 -16.74
N SER A 380 2.17 24.74 -15.53
CA SER A 380 1.52 25.28 -14.34
C SER A 380 1.50 26.82 -14.39
N LYS A 381 0.32 27.41 -14.61
CA LYS A 381 -0.01 28.81 -14.26
C LYS A 381 -0.17 29.00 -12.75
N ALA A 382 0.73 28.43 -11.96
CA ALA A 382 0.92 28.76 -10.56
C ALA A 382 2.33 29.38 -10.44
N PRO A 383 2.53 30.44 -9.64
CA PRO A 383 3.84 31.08 -9.53
C PRO A 383 4.80 30.10 -8.86
N SER A 384 5.48 29.28 -9.66
CA SER A 384 6.70 28.63 -9.22
C SER A 384 7.71 29.75 -9.01
N ALA A 385 8.18 29.91 -7.77
CA ALA A 385 9.30 30.78 -7.50
C ALA A 385 10.49 30.25 -8.32
N ALA A 386 10.81 30.95 -9.41
CA ALA A 386 12.05 30.80 -10.13
C ALA A 386 13.17 31.29 -9.21
N GLY A 387 13.72 30.39 -8.39
CA GLY A 387 14.84 30.78 -7.51
C GLY A 387 15.06 29.87 -6.32
N SER A 388 15.61 28.67 -6.56
CA SER A 388 16.63 28.13 -5.65
C SER A 388 17.27 26.89 -6.24
N GLY A 389 18.07 27.11 -7.30
CA GLY A 389 19.23 26.28 -7.55
C GLY A 389 20.27 26.60 -6.49
N ALA A 390 20.13 26.02 -5.30
CA ALA A 390 21.25 25.94 -4.37
C ALA A 390 22.19 24.86 -4.91
N SER A 391 23.08 25.31 -5.78
CA SER A 391 24.25 24.58 -6.26
C SER A 391 24.90 23.85 -5.10
N THR A 392 25.12 22.55 -5.27
CA THR A 392 26.11 21.82 -4.48
C THR A 392 27.47 22.55 -4.60
N PRO A 393 28.31 22.57 -3.56
CA PRO A 393 29.63 23.22 -3.63
C PRO A 393 30.65 22.44 -4.49
N TYR A 394 30.23 21.40 -5.20
CA TYR A 394 31.04 20.74 -6.20
C TYR A 394 30.82 21.44 -7.54
N GLY A 395 31.77 22.29 -7.91
CA GLY A 395 31.75 23.06 -9.13
C GLY A 395 31.44 22.19 -10.35
N HIS A 396 30.54 22.69 -11.19
CA HIS A 396 30.35 22.22 -12.56
C HIS A 396 31.66 22.43 -13.34
N GLY A 397 32.55 21.45 -13.27
CA GLY A 397 33.55 21.23 -14.31
C GLY A 397 32.85 20.77 -15.58
N VAL A 398 33.28 21.30 -16.73
CA VAL A 398 32.71 21.08 -18.07
C VAL A 398 33.00 19.65 -18.58
N ARG A 399 32.59 18.62 -17.83
CA ARG A 399 32.55 17.21 -18.24
C ARG A 399 31.58 16.45 -17.34
N SER A 400 30.28 16.47 -17.66
CA SER A 400 29.36 15.33 -17.57
C SER A 400 27.94 15.83 -17.82
N ALA A 401 27.55 15.86 -19.08
CA ALA A 401 26.15 15.94 -19.47
C ALA A 401 25.59 14.51 -19.42
N LEU A 402 25.31 14.00 -18.23
CA LEU A 402 24.45 12.82 -18.08
C LEU A 402 23.01 13.31 -18.22
N GLY A 403 22.59 13.44 -19.48
CA GLY A 403 21.22 13.64 -19.88
C GLY A 403 20.35 12.51 -19.34
N ALA A 404 19.12 12.87 -19.00
CA ALA A 404 18.05 12.01 -18.52
C ALA A 404 17.53 11.04 -19.60
N THR A 405 18.42 10.26 -20.18
CA THR A 405 18.13 9.25 -21.21
C THR A 405 18.91 7.98 -20.87
N ILE A 406 18.26 6.83 -20.94
CA ILE A 406 18.72 5.48 -20.56
C ILE A 406 18.31 5.09 -19.13
N LEU A 407 17.00 5.10 -18.89
CA LEU A 407 16.24 3.94 -18.43
C LEU A 407 14.86 4.05 -19.11
N VAL A 408 14.84 3.79 -20.41
CA VAL A 408 13.61 3.37 -21.09
C VAL A 408 13.67 1.85 -20.97
N GLU A 409 12.84 1.28 -20.09
CA GLU A 409 12.44 -0.11 -20.29
C GLU A 409 11.67 -0.09 -21.61
N GLU A 410 12.21 -0.76 -22.63
CA GLU A 410 11.47 -1.01 -23.86
C GLU A 410 10.27 -1.87 -23.47
N ASP A 411 9.06 -1.32 -23.66
CA ASP A 411 7.83 -2.10 -23.64
C ASP A 411 7.95 -3.11 -24.80
N GLU A 412 8.15 -4.39 -24.47
CA GLU A 412 8.07 -5.49 -25.45
C GLU A 412 6.59 -5.65 -25.85
N ASP A 413 6.19 -4.98 -26.94
CA ASP A 413 4.96 -5.26 -27.66
C ASP A 413 5.11 -6.62 -28.38
N GLU A 414 4.40 -7.66 -27.91
CA GLU A 414 4.27 -8.94 -28.62
C GLU A 414 3.49 -8.72 -29.94
N GLN A 415 4.22 -8.61 -31.04
CA GLN A 415 3.68 -8.52 -32.39
C GLN A 415 3.39 -9.93 -32.91
N GLU A 416 2.11 -10.33 -32.97
CA GLU A 416 1.67 -11.58 -33.58
C GLU A 416 1.88 -11.56 -35.09
N GLU A 417 2.94 -12.20 -35.59
CA GLU A 417 3.12 -12.50 -37.01
C GLU A 417 2.57 -13.91 -37.33
N ILE A 418 1.39 -13.94 -37.95
CA ILE A 418 0.80 -15.13 -38.58
C ILE A 418 1.47 -15.32 -39.94
N VAL A 419 2.26 -16.38 -40.09
CA VAL A 419 2.61 -16.93 -41.41
C VAL A 419 2.29 -18.43 -41.42
N GLY A 420 1.24 -18.78 -42.17
CA GLY A 420 0.88 -20.16 -42.48
C GLY A 420 1.64 -20.70 -43.69
N LEU A 421 1.91 -22.01 -43.66
CA LEU A 421 1.73 -23.02 -44.71
C LEU A 421 2.52 -24.28 -44.26
N GLN A 422 1.84 -25.39 -43.95
CA GLN A 422 1.41 -26.45 -44.88
C GLN A 422 2.53 -27.45 -45.24
N GLY A 423 2.36 -28.71 -44.80
CA GLY A 423 2.81 -29.88 -45.57
C GLY A 423 3.83 -30.84 -44.94
N GLY A 424 3.33 -31.95 -44.39
CA GLY A 424 3.75 -33.31 -44.77
C GLY A 424 5.08 -33.90 -44.28
N GLY A 425 4.99 -34.91 -43.40
CA GLY A 425 5.44 -36.27 -43.75
C GLY A 425 6.82 -36.81 -43.30
N VAL A 426 6.75 -37.79 -42.38
CA VAL A 426 7.44 -39.12 -42.34
C VAL A 426 8.93 -39.28 -41.92
N PHE A 427 9.15 -40.32 -41.08
CA PHE A 427 10.38 -41.06 -40.70
C PHE A 427 11.41 -40.31 -39.83
N GLY A 428 12.07 -40.90 -38.82
CA GLY A 428 12.20 -42.27 -38.35
C GLY A 428 13.10 -42.31 -37.09
N ALA A 429 13.22 -43.52 -36.52
CA ALA A 429 13.84 -43.91 -35.25
C ALA A 429 15.30 -43.47 -34.97
N GLY A 430 15.70 -43.51 -33.69
CA GLY A 430 17.11 -43.74 -33.34
C GLY A 430 17.58 -43.24 -31.97
N SER A 431 17.64 -44.17 -31.02
CA SER A 431 18.28 -44.16 -29.70
C SER A 431 19.70 -43.57 -29.56
N MET A 432 20.01 -43.27 -28.28
CA MET A 432 21.28 -43.46 -27.52
C MET A 432 22.23 -42.27 -27.22
N PHE A 433 22.36 -42.05 -25.90
CA PHE A 433 23.50 -41.61 -25.06
C PHE A 433 24.86 -41.34 -25.74
N ASN A 434 25.51 -40.20 -25.42
CA ASN A 434 26.70 -40.14 -24.55
C ASN A 434 27.14 -38.68 -24.21
N GLU A 435 27.82 -38.53 -23.08
CA GLU A 435 28.45 -37.33 -22.49
C GLU A 435 29.56 -36.69 -23.34
N GLY A 436 29.83 -35.39 -23.12
CA GLY A 436 31.13 -34.76 -23.42
C GLY A 436 31.19 -33.23 -23.54
N GLU A 437 31.56 -32.56 -22.44
CA GLU A 437 32.34 -31.30 -22.31
C GLU A 437 31.77 -29.88 -22.63
N LEU A 438 31.78 -29.08 -21.54
CA LEU A 438 32.28 -27.71 -21.36
C LEU A 438 31.74 -26.55 -22.23
N GLY A 439 30.89 -25.73 -21.60
CA GLY A 439 30.65 -24.33 -21.96
C GLY A 439 30.16 -23.51 -20.78
N ARG A 440 31.05 -22.73 -20.16
CA ARG A 440 30.72 -21.73 -19.13
C ARG A 440 29.66 -20.76 -19.66
N LEU A 441 28.57 -20.54 -18.91
CA LEU A 441 27.80 -19.30 -18.96
C LEU A 441 27.11 -19.05 -17.60
N ARG A 442 27.30 -17.82 -17.11
CA ARG A 442 26.72 -17.25 -15.88
C ARG A 442 25.19 -17.26 -15.97
N THR A 443 24.52 -17.80 -14.98
CA THR A 443 23.12 -17.48 -14.68
C THR A 443 23.05 -16.57 -13.46
N VAL A 444 22.43 -15.42 -13.69
CA VAL A 444 22.07 -14.40 -12.71
C VAL A 444 20.96 -14.97 -11.83
N THR A 445 21.21 -15.02 -10.53
CA THR A 445 20.23 -15.42 -9.51
C THR A 445 19.23 -14.29 -9.26
N GLY A 446 18.02 -14.42 -9.81
CA GLY A 446 16.83 -13.73 -9.31
C GLY A 446 16.18 -14.60 -8.24
N SER A 447 16.28 -14.20 -6.97
CA SER A 447 15.69 -14.93 -5.85
C SER A 447 14.29 -14.39 -5.54
N THR A 448 13.27 -15.14 -5.94
CA THR A 448 11.98 -15.19 -5.23
C THR A 448 11.66 -16.67 -5.01
N ALA A 449 12.02 -17.19 -3.84
CA ALA A 449 11.69 -18.56 -3.45
C ALA A 449 10.19 -18.64 -3.15
N GLY A 450 9.43 -19.22 -4.07
CA GLY A 450 8.10 -19.77 -3.82
C GLY A 450 8.25 -21.13 -3.14
N THR A 451 7.53 -21.33 -2.05
CA THR A 451 7.43 -22.64 -1.40
C THR A 451 6.47 -23.51 -2.21
N ALA A 452 7.01 -24.47 -2.94
CA ALA A 452 6.27 -25.57 -3.54
C ALA A 452 6.14 -26.71 -2.52
N MET A 453 4.94 -27.29 -2.40
CA MET A 453 4.76 -28.65 -1.89
C MET A 453 3.96 -29.43 -2.93
N SER A 454 4.57 -30.50 -3.42
CA SER A 454 4.03 -31.43 -4.39
C SER A 454 3.07 -32.41 -3.73
N GLY A 455 1.93 -32.67 -4.39
CA GLY A 455 1.00 -33.76 -4.11
C GLY A 455 0.19 -34.05 -5.39
N SER A 456 0.24 -35.28 -5.85
CA SER A 456 -0.05 -35.76 -7.20
C SER A 456 -1.54 -36.04 -7.50
N THR A 457 -1.92 -35.76 -8.76
CA THR A 457 -2.81 -36.53 -9.69
C THR A 457 -4.31 -36.64 -9.42
N LEU A 458 -5.17 -35.94 -10.22
CA LEU A 458 -5.98 -36.47 -11.35
C LEU A 458 -7.11 -35.49 -11.78
N ASP A 459 -7.28 -35.38 -13.10
CA ASP A 459 -8.42 -34.94 -13.93
C ASP A 459 -8.86 -33.45 -14.02
N GLY A 460 -8.94 -32.97 -15.29
CA GLY A 460 -9.17 -31.59 -15.75
C GLY A 460 -10.64 -31.11 -15.76
N PRO A 461 -11.08 -30.15 -16.63
CA PRO A 461 -10.52 -29.75 -17.93
C PRO A 461 -10.29 -28.25 -18.15
N SER A 462 -9.61 -28.00 -19.27
CA SER A 462 -9.39 -26.73 -19.97
C SER A 462 -10.69 -26.08 -20.46
N THR A 463 -10.79 -24.75 -20.40
CA THR A 463 -11.60 -23.94 -21.35
C THR A 463 -11.00 -22.55 -21.51
N ALA A 464 -10.27 -22.37 -22.61
CA ALA A 464 -10.19 -21.08 -23.29
C ALA A 464 -11.54 -20.77 -23.96
N PHE A 465 -12.05 -19.56 -23.80
CA PHE A 465 -13.08 -18.95 -24.66
C PHE A 465 -12.85 -17.42 -24.59
N THR A 466 -12.12 -16.84 -25.55
CA THR A 466 -12.60 -16.28 -26.83
C THR A 466 -13.70 -15.22 -26.67
N THR A 467 -13.28 -13.96 -26.75
CA THR A 467 -14.04 -12.81 -27.23
C THR A 467 -14.70 -13.11 -28.59
N PRO A 468 -15.98 -12.75 -28.81
CA PRO A 468 -16.48 -12.61 -30.16
C PRO A 468 -16.40 -11.14 -30.58
N ASP A 469 -15.53 -10.89 -31.58
CA ASP A 469 -15.67 -9.77 -32.51
C ASP A 469 -16.82 -10.11 -33.48
N LEU A 470 -17.69 -9.13 -33.78
CA LEU A 470 -18.76 -9.30 -34.76
C LEU A 470 -19.04 -8.00 -35.50
N GLY A 471 -18.41 -7.87 -36.67
CA GLY A 471 -18.95 -7.21 -37.85
C GLY A 471 -18.75 -8.15 -39.04
N GLY A 472 -19.64 -8.30 -40.02
CA GLY A 472 -21.00 -7.83 -40.21
C GLY A 472 -21.53 -8.50 -41.48
N THR A 473 -22.85 -8.62 -41.64
CA THR A 473 -23.50 -8.83 -42.95
C THR A 473 -24.90 -8.20 -42.94
N THR A 474 -25.13 -7.28 -43.87
CA THR A 474 -26.46 -6.76 -44.27
C THR A 474 -27.17 -7.76 -45.20
N PRO A 475 -28.52 -7.78 -45.28
CA PRO A 475 -29.19 -6.92 -46.25
C PRO A 475 -30.52 -6.27 -45.79
N THR A 476 -30.76 -5.07 -46.34
CA THR A 476 -32.04 -4.42 -46.69
C THR A 476 -33.17 -4.30 -45.66
N GLY A 477 -33.47 -3.04 -45.27
CA GLY A 477 -34.71 -2.63 -44.64
C GLY A 477 -34.62 -1.19 -44.13
N GLU A 478 -35.22 -0.26 -44.86
CA GLU A 478 -35.25 1.17 -44.58
C GLU A 478 -35.88 1.51 -43.22
N THR A 479 -35.17 2.24 -42.37
CA THR A 479 -35.64 3.41 -41.57
C THR A 479 -34.51 3.83 -40.63
N ALA A 480 -34.09 5.10 -40.72
CA ALA A 480 -33.03 5.67 -39.89
C ALA A 480 -33.50 5.89 -38.45
N PRO A 481 -32.68 5.57 -37.42
CA PRO A 481 -32.78 6.20 -36.12
C PRO A 481 -31.62 7.18 -35.88
N ASP A 482 -31.94 8.25 -35.16
CA ASP A 482 -31.09 9.40 -34.80
C ASP A 482 -29.69 9.03 -34.26
N PRO A 483 -28.69 9.93 -34.37
CA PRO A 483 -27.37 9.70 -33.79
C PRO A 483 -27.50 9.71 -32.27
N VAL A 484 -27.46 8.52 -31.66
CA VAL A 484 -27.24 8.37 -30.22
C VAL A 484 -25.89 8.99 -29.92
N ALA A 485 -25.90 10.16 -29.28
CA ALA A 485 -24.69 10.76 -28.75
C ALA A 485 -24.01 9.72 -27.84
N GLN A 486 -22.88 9.18 -28.28
CA GLN A 486 -22.00 8.39 -27.42
C GLN A 486 -21.56 9.33 -26.30
N SER A 487 -22.20 9.24 -25.13
CA SER A 487 -21.77 9.94 -23.94
C SER A 487 -20.39 9.38 -23.59
N THR A 488 -19.34 10.12 -23.89
CA THR A 488 -17.99 9.81 -23.43
C THR A 488 -18.07 9.61 -21.92
N PRO A 489 -17.59 8.46 -21.38
CA PRO A 489 -17.68 8.21 -19.95
C PRO A 489 -16.95 9.34 -19.21
N THR A 490 -17.63 9.95 -18.24
CA THR A 490 -17.05 11.03 -17.43
C THR A 490 -15.72 10.55 -16.86
N ALA A 491 -14.65 11.31 -17.06
CA ALA A 491 -13.36 11.01 -16.48
C ALA A 491 -13.45 10.97 -14.95
N LEU A 492 -12.65 10.12 -14.31
CA LEU A 492 -12.51 10.09 -12.85
C LEU A 492 -11.93 11.44 -12.40
N VAL A 493 -12.60 12.10 -11.46
CA VAL A 493 -12.07 13.29 -10.79
C VAL A 493 -11.23 12.79 -9.62
N PRO A 494 -9.89 12.92 -9.66
CA PRO A 494 -9.05 12.50 -8.56
C PRO A 494 -9.27 13.34 -7.31
N VAL A 495 -8.76 12.81 -6.21
CA VAL A 495 -8.65 13.50 -4.92
C VAL A 495 -7.98 14.87 -5.07
N THR A 496 -8.50 15.85 -4.35
CA THR A 496 -7.95 17.21 -4.30
C THR A 496 -7.67 17.58 -2.85
N ALA A 497 -6.70 18.48 -2.65
CA ALA A 497 -6.37 18.96 -1.32
C ALA A 497 -7.49 19.84 -0.75
N MET A 498 -7.90 19.55 0.48
CA MET A 498 -8.74 20.39 1.32
C MET A 498 -7.90 21.43 2.08
N PRO A 499 -8.51 22.44 2.73
CA PRO A 499 -7.79 23.34 3.63
C PRO A 499 -6.96 22.56 4.65
N THR A 500 -5.64 22.71 4.55
CA THR A 500 -4.63 21.94 5.28
C THR A 500 -3.78 22.91 6.10
N SER A 501 -3.35 22.51 7.30
CA SER A 501 -2.48 23.35 8.13
C SER A 501 -1.08 23.49 7.54
N ASP A 502 -0.42 24.63 7.79
CA ASP A 502 0.98 24.84 7.38
C ASP A 502 1.91 23.76 7.95
N ALA A 503 1.61 23.24 9.15
CA ALA A 503 2.39 22.17 9.77
C ALA A 503 2.33 20.86 8.97
N GLU A 504 1.19 20.54 8.35
CA GLU A 504 1.03 19.36 7.49
C GLU A 504 1.64 19.59 6.11
N LEU A 505 1.43 20.77 5.52
CA LEU A 505 2.02 21.15 4.23
C LEU A 505 3.55 21.19 4.30
N GLN A 506 4.11 21.63 5.42
CA GLN A 506 5.54 21.58 5.70
C GLN A 506 6.08 20.14 5.64
N LEU A 507 5.29 19.14 6.05
CA LEU A 507 5.62 17.72 5.95
C LEU A 507 5.34 17.13 4.55
N GLY A 508 4.87 17.94 3.60
CA GLY A 508 4.49 17.49 2.27
C GLY A 508 3.20 16.65 2.26
N LEU A 509 2.33 16.84 3.25
CA LEU A 509 1.05 16.17 3.39
C LEU A 509 -0.08 17.18 3.18
N ALA A 510 -1.14 16.75 2.51
CA ALA A 510 -2.36 17.53 2.40
C ALA A 510 -3.56 16.69 2.82
N LYS A 511 -4.46 17.31 3.57
CA LYS A 511 -5.72 16.69 3.97
C LYS A 511 -6.63 16.56 2.76
N VAL A 512 -7.29 15.42 2.64
CA VAL A 512 -8.18 15.10 1.51
C VAL A 512 -9.57 14.63 1.94
N ALA A 513 -9.72 14.24 3.21
CA ALA A 513 -11.00 13.91 3.81
C ALA A 513 -11.01 14.32 5.28
N GLU A 514 -12.16 14.80 5.74
CA GLU A 514 -12.47 15.00 7.15
C GLU A 514 -13.39 13.86 7.62
N PRO A 515 -13.30 13.47 8.89
CA PRO A 515 -14.21 12.46 9.40
C PRO A 515 -15.61 13.05 9.61
N ASP A 516 -16.63 12.31 9.18
CA ASP A 516 -18.01 12.56 9.56
C ASP A 516 -18.39 11.67 10.76
N VAL A 517 -18.78 12.30 11.87
CA VAL A 517 -19.14 11.60 13.10
C VAL A 517 -20.43 10.80 12.94
N ASP A 518 -21.41 11.29 12.17
CA ASP A 518 -22.68 10.58 11.94
C ASP A 518 -22.45 9.37 11.02
N ALA A 519 -21.59 9.52 10.01
CA ALA A 519 -21.15 8.40 9.19
C ALA A 519 -20.38 7.37 10.03
N PHE A 520 -19.48 7.81 10.91
CA PHE A 520 -18.77 6.93 11.85
C PHE A 520 -19.74 6.15 12.74
N MET A 521 -20.76 6.80 13.31
CA MET A 521 -21.77 6.14 14.15
C MET A 521 -22.55 5.10 13.35
N SER A 522 -22.87 5.39 12.09
CA SER A 522 -23.50 4.44 11.16
C SER A 522 -22.61 3.22 10.93
N TYR A 523 -21.30 3.41 10.77
CA TYR A 523 -20.34 2.31 10.66
C TYR A 523 -20.19 1.52 11.95
N ALA A 524 -20.10 2.20 13.10
CA ALA A 524 -20.01 1.56 14.40
C ALA A 524 -21.20 0.62 14.65
N ALA A 525 -22.40 1.01 14.22
CA ALA A 525 -23.61 0.19 14.36
C ALA A 525 -23.57 -1.13 13.59
N ILE A 526 -22.85 -1.20 12.46
CA ILE A 526 -22.77 -2.42 11.64
C ILE A 526 -21.58 -3.33 11.99
N VAL A 527 -20.64 -2.88 12.84
CA VAL A 527 -19.46 -3.66 13.23
C VAL A 527 -19.81 -5.01 13.91
N PRO A 528 -20.79 -5.08 14.84
CA PRO A 528 -21.17 -6.37 15.44
C PRO A 528 -21.62 -7.40 14.41
N GLU A 529 -22.46 -6.99 13.46
CA GLU A 529 -22.97 -7.88 12.42
C GLU A 529 -21.86 -8.29 11.44
N TYR A 530 -21.01 -7.32 11.05
CA TYR A 530 -19.81 -7.63 10.26
C TYR A 530 -18.96 -8.71 10.95
N CYS A 531 -18.65 -8.56 12.24
CA CYS A 531 -17.85 -9.54 12.99
C CYS A 531 -18.53 -10.90 13.12
N ARG A 532 -19.86 -10.93 13.24
CA ARG A 532 -20.64 -12.18 13.26
C ARG A 532 -20.50 -12.91 11.94
N LEU A 533 -20.72 -12.22 10.82
CA LEU A 533 -20.61 -12.78 9.46
C LEU A 533 -19.18 -13.21 9.14
N GLU A 534 -18.20 -12.37 9.48
CA GLU A 534 -16.77 -12.70 9.41
C GLU A 534 -16.47 -14.01 10.16
N GLY A 535 -17.01 -14.15 11.36
CA GLY A 535 -16.87 -15.34 12.20
C GLY A 535 -17.48 -16.60 11.58
N LEU A 536 -18.59 -16.48 10.83
CA LEU A 536 -19.16 -17.61 10.08
C LEU A 536 -18.20 -18.07 8.98
N LEU A 537 -17.59 -17.13 8.24
CA LEU A 537 -16.62 -17.43 7.19
C LEU A 537 -15.37 -18.11 7.75
N ILE A 538 -14.81 -17.57 8.84
CA ILE A 538 -13.63 -18.13 9.50
C ILE A 538 -13.88 -19.56 9.99
N LYS A 539 -15.10 -19.84 10.48
CA LYS A 539 -15.49 -21.17 10.97
C LYS A 539 -15.99 -22.11 9.87
N SER A 540 -15.99 -21.68 8.61
CA SER A 540 -16.52 -22.43 7.46
C SER A 540 -17.97 -22.89 7.66
N LEU A 541 -18.82 -22.04 8.25
CA LEU A 541 -20.22 -22.36 8.56
C LEU A 541 -21.19 -22.02 7.42
N VAL A 542 -20.73 -21.33 6.37
CA VAL A 542 -21.55 -20.83 5.26
C VAL A 542 -20.82 -20.89 3.92
#